data_AF-A0A919J574-F1
#
_entry.id   AF-A0A919J574-F1
#
_cell.length_a   1.000
_cell.length_b   1.000
_cell.length_c   1.000
_cell.angle_alpha   90.00
_cell.angle_beta   90.00
_cell.angle_gamma   90.00
#
_symmetry.space_group_name_H-M   'P 1'
#
loop_
_entity.id
_entity.type
_entity.pdbx_description
1 polymer ?
#
loop_
_entity_poly.entity_id
_entity_poly.type
_entity_poly.pdbx_seq_one_letter_code
_entity_poly.pdbx_strand_id
1 'polypeptide(L)'
;MTAEPQANDLWKTAQPVRSTQSPTYAGRPGQSPAGYGQAGQTGYRGPAAQPAPYGYAAPRSGQSAWPPPGQGGYSGRVARGQAPGIGAVILFTTLFGVLGAISAHGRARRAAAMGRPGQKYWVAFAATLGGWTLVSVLLALAMMATLAGMAGTPTSTSSGRFTAAWLEQSIVKDGGVKDSSGAAATPTGATCASLSVDADGVGDWRCLVDFGATDRQAFDVAVGSDGRWVPSRGE
;
A
#
# COMPACT_ATOMS: atom_id res chain seq x y z
N MET A 1 42.58 -52.72 -22.46
CA MET A 1 41.16 -53.07 -22.25
C MET A 1 40.56 -51.94 -21.44
N THR A 2 39.99 -50.99 -22.16
CA THR A 2 39.56 -49.66 -21.73
C THR A 2 38.07 -49.73 -21.42
N ALA A 3 37.67 -49.39 -20.20
CA ALA A 3 36.27 -49.26 -19.82
C ALA A 3 35.89 -47.78 -19.86
N GLU A 4 35.00 -47.45 -20.79
CA GLU A 4 34.39 -46.15 -21.02
C GLU A 4 33.20 -46.00 -20.05
N PRO A 5 33.18 -45.00 -19.14
CA PRO A 5 32.01 -44.78 -18.30
C PRO A 5 30.91 -44.05 -19.11
N GLN A 6 29.73 -44.68 -19.18
CA GLN A 6 28.53 -44.12 -19.78
C GLN A 6 28.11 -42.84 -19.04
N ALA A 7 28.04 -41.73 -19.77
CA ALA A 7 27.43 -40.49 -19.33
C ALA A 7 25.90 -40.66 -19.25
N ASN A 8 25.34 -40.49 -18.05
CA ASN A 8 23.90 -40.51 -17.82
C ASN A 8 23.24 -39.23 -18.36
N ASP A 9 22.45 -39.39 -19.41
CA ASP A 9 21.50 -38.44 -19.99
C ASP A 9 20.36 -38.08 -19.01
N LEU A 10 20.65 -37.30 -17.96
CA LEU A 10 19.66 -36.96 -16.91
C LEU A 10 19.05 -35.55 -16.99
N TRP A 11 19.33 -34.75 -18.02
CA TRP A 11 18.87 -33.34 -18.08
C TRP A 11 17.73 -33.03 -19.07
N LYS A 12 17.00 -34.04 -19.59
CA LYS A 12 16.04 -33.83 -20.71
C LYS A 12 14.58 -33.48 -20.39
N THR A 13 14.22 -33.05 -19.18
CA THR A 13 12.82 -32.64 -18.92
C THR A 13 12.68 -31.40 -18.04
N ALA A 14 13.16 -30.26 -18.54
CA ALA A 14 12.64 -28.96 -18.09
C ALA A 14 11.24 -28.77 -18.69
N GLN A 15 10.20 -29.02 -17.88
CA GLN A 15 8.82 -28.74 -18.25
C GLN A 15 8.62 -27.22 -18.40
N PRO A 16 7.93 -26.74 -19.45
CA PRO A 16 7.56 -25.32 -19.54
C PRO A 16 6.59 -24.98 -18.40
N VAL A 17 6.96 -23.99 -17.60
CA VAL A 17 6.11 -23.41 -16.56
C VAL A 17 4.83 -22.90 -17.22
N ARG A 18 3.71 -23.59 -16.98
CA ARG A 18 2.36 -23.12 -17.35
C ARG A 18 2.10 -21.82 -16.60
N SER A 19 2.08 -20.72 -17.33
CA SER A 19 1.49 -19.46 -16.90
C SER A 19 0.01 -19.69 -16.61
N THR A 20 -0.34 -19.74 -15.33
CA THR A 20 -1.72 -19.69 -14.87
C THR A 20 -2.32 -18.35 -15.29
N GLN A 21 -3.21 -18.40 -16.28
CA GLN A 21 -4.09 -17.29 -16.65
C GLN A 21 -4.86 -16.83 -15.41
N SER A 22 -4.67 -15.57 -15.02
CA SER A 22 -5.52 -14.89 -14.05
C SER A 22 -6.95 -14.85 -14.59
N PRO A 23 -7.98 -15.25 -13.80
CA PRO A 23 -9.36 -15.15 -14.24
C PRO A 23 -9.74 -13.67 -14.42
N THR A 24 -10.11 -13.32 -15.65
CA THR A 24 -10.75 -12.06 -16.00
C THR A 24 -12.03 -11.92 -15.19
N TYR A 25 -12.01 -11.11 -14.13
CA TYR A 25 -13.20 -10.74 -13.39
C TYR A 25 -14.01 -9.75 -14.24
N ALA A 26 -14.99 -10.28 -14.96
CA ALA A 26 -16.03 -9.50 -15.64
C ALA A 26 -16.91 -8.82 -14.59
N GLY A 27 -16.48 -7.64 -14.13
CA GLY A 27 -17.23 -6.76 -13.24
C GLY A 27 -18.43 -6.14 -13.96
N ARG A 28 -19.58 -6.79 -13.78
CA ARG A 28 -20.97 -6.34 -13.94
C ARG A 28 -21.15 -4.80 -13.84
N PRO A 29 -21.75 -4.11 -14.83
CA PRO A 29 -22.17 -2.72 -14.67
C PRO A 29 -23.30 -2.64 -13.64
N GLY A 30 -22.96 -2.25 -12.43
CA GLY A 30 -23.90 -1.93 -11.37
C GLY A 30 -24.63 -0.64 -11.71
N GLN A 31 -25.92 -0.76 -11.94
CA GLN A 31 -26.89 0.33 -12.04
C GLN A 31 -26.73 1.31 -10.88
N SER A 32 -26.46 2.57 -11.20
CA SER A 32 -26.57 3.69 -10.26
C SER A 32 -28.05 3.88 -9.90
N PRO A 33 -28.45 3.85 -8.61
CA PRO A 33 -29.77 4.27 -8.21
C PRO A 33 -29.93 5.77 -8.50
N ALA A 34 -30.97 6.08 -9.27
CA ALA A 34 -31.42 7.43 -9.50
C ALA A 34 -31.86 8.06 -8.17
N GLY A 35 -31.38 9.29 -7.94
CA GLY A 35 -32.10 10.31 -7.17
C GLY A 35 -31.81 10.37 -5.68
N TYR A 36 -31.01 11.36 -5.27
CA TYR A 36 -31.33 12.20 -4.10
C TYR A 36 -30.79 13.63 -4.30
N GLY A 37 -31.72 14.54 -4.61
CA GLY A 37 -31.86 15.81 -3.87
C GLY A 37 -30.87 16.94 -4.15
N GLN A 38 -31.27 17.81 -5.07
CA GLN A 38 -31.10 19.27 -5.04
C GLN A 38 -30.82 19.89 -3.65
N ALA A 39 -29.80 20.75 -3.58
CA ALA A 39 -29.77 21.90 -2.68
C ALA A 39 -28.84 22.98 -3.26
N GLY A 40 -29.29 23.57 -4.36
CA GLY A 40 -28.69 24.73 -5.01
C GLY A 40 -29.78 25.56 -5.68
N GLN A 41 -30.81 25.95 -4.93
CA GLN A 41 -31.72 27.01 -5.36
C GLN A 41 -31.16 28.35 -4.90
N THR A 42 -30.26 28.88 -5.72
CA THR A 42 -30.03 30.31 -5.89
C THR A 42 -31.33 30.96 -6.35
N GLY A 43 -31.87 31.86 -5.51
CA GLY A 43 -32.68 33.02 -5.88
C GLY A 43 -33.80 32.84 -6.92
N TYR A 44 -34.97 32.35 -6.50
CA TYR A 44 -36.21 32.69 -7.19
C TYR A 44 -36.84 33.89 -6.49
N ARG A 45 -36.63 35.08 -7.05
CA ARG A 45 -37.35 36.30 -6.70
C ARG A 45 -38.79 36.09 -7.22
N GLY A 46 -39.70 35.77 -6.32
CA GLY A 46 -41.11 35.55 -6.68
C GLY A 46 -41.70 36.78 -7.36
N PRO A 47 -42.56 36.61 -8.39
CA PRO A 47 -43.31 37.70 -8.98
C PRO A 47 -44.24 38.33 -7.94
N ALA A 48 -44.46 39.64 -8.11
CA ALA A 48 -45.27 40.48 -7.22
C ALA A 48 -46.66 39.87 -6.95
N ALA A 49 -47.08 39.98 -5.69
CA ALA A 49 -48.36 39.52 -5.20
C ALA A 49 -49.52 40.06 -6.06
N GLN A 50 -50.25 39.16 -6.70
CA GLN A 50 -51.59 39.46 -7.21
C GLN A 50 -52.57 39.50 -6.02
N PRO A 51 -53.43 40.53 -5.92
CA PRO A 51 -54.46 40.57 -4.89
C PRO A 51 -55.47 39.44 -5.13
N ALA A 52 -55.70 38.64 -4.09
CA ALA A 52 -56.60 37.50 -4.13
C ALA A 52 -58.06 37.97 -4.31
N PRO A 53 -58.83 37.37 -5.26
CA PRO A 53 -60.25 37.62 -5.38
C PRO A 53 -61.01 36.98 -4.22
N TYR A 54 -62.06 37.68 -3.81
CA TYR A 54 -63.00 37.36 -2.73
C TYR A 54 -63.49 35.90 -2.78
N GLY A 55 -63.54 35.28 -1.60
CA GLY A 55 -64.41 34.14 -1.32
C GLY A 55 -63.69 32.80 -1.24
N TYR A 56 -63.51 32.34 -0.01
CA TYR A 56 -63.62 30.98 0.53
C TYR A 56 -62.63 30.86 1.69
N ALA A 57 -63.15 31.01 2.90
CA ALA A 57 -62.43 30.77 4.14
C ALA A 57 -61.99 29.31 4.19
N ALA A 58 -60.69 29.06 4.07
CA ALA A 58 -60.13 27.74 4.28
C ALA A 58 -60.37 27.31 5.75
N PRO A 59 -60.83 26.07 5.99
CA PRO A 59 -61.04 25.56 7.34
C PRO A 59 -59.71 25.56 8.09
N ARG A 60 -59.69 26.33 9.18
CA ARG A 60 -58.60 26.48 10.13
C ARG A 60 -58.38 25.14 10.82
N SER A 61 -57.53 24.30 10.25
CA SER A 61 -57.16 23.01 10.82
C SER A 61 -56.41 23.23 12.14
N GLY A 62 -57.07 22.84 13.22
CA GLY A 62 -56.43 22.30 14.41
C GLY A 62 -55.47 23.24 15.14
N GLN A 63 -56.03 24.27 15.77
CA GLN A 63 -55.43 24.79 17.00
C GLN A 63 -55.36 23.65 18.02
N SER A 64 -54.16 23.11 18.21
CA SER A 64 -53.88 22.20 19.32
C SER A 64 -54.24 22.91 20.62
N ALA A 65 -55.25 22.36 21.28
CA ALA A 65 -55.81 22.83 22.52
C ALA A 65 -54.71 22.95 23.59
N TRP A 66 -54.72 24.10 24.26
CA TRP A 66 -53.92 24.39 25.44
C TRP A 66 -54.14 23.34 26.55
N PRO A 67 -53.08 22.80 27.17
CA PRO A 67 -53.22 21.96 28.35
C PRO A 67 -53.68 22.78 29.57
N PRO A 68 -54.52 22.21 30.45
CA PRO A 68 -55.08 22.89 31.61
C PRO A 68 -54.01 23.30 32.64
N PRO A 69 -54.21 24.41 33.38
CA PRO A 69 -53.26 24.95 34.32
C PRO A 69 -53.24 24.12 35.61
N GLY A 70 -52.27 23.22 35.72
CA GLY A 70 -52.06 22.45 36.94
C GLY A 70 -51.16 21.23 36.72
N GLN A 71 -49.90 21.40 37.11
CA GLN A 71 -48.89 20.35 37.35
C GLN A 71 -48.27 19.66 36.13
N GLY A 72 -46.95 19.81 36.02
CA GLY A 72 -46.11 19.10 35.07
C GLY A 72 -45.66 19.96 33.89
N GLY A 73 -45.21 21.19 34.17
CA GLY A 73 -44.51 22.03 33.20
C GLY A 73 -43.24 21.34 32.69
N TYR A 74 -43.38 20.50 31.67
CA TYR A 74 -42.29 20.25 30.74
C TYR A 74 -42.05 21.57 30.02
N SER A 75 -41.22 22.42 30.63
CA SER A 75 -40.60 23.49 29.90
C SER A 75 -39.87 22.81 28.75
N GLY A 76 -40.47 22.85 27.56
CA GLY A 76 -39.82 22.60 26.30
C GLY A 76 -38.78 23.69 26.06
N ARG A 77 -37.84 23.85 27.00
CA ARG A 77 -36.49 24.20 26.63
C ARG A 77 -36.09 23.05 25.73
N VAL A 78 -36.30 23.24 24.43
CA VAL A 78 -35.54 22.54 23.40
C VAL A 78 -34.13 22.67 23.93
N ALA A 79 -33.60 21.60 24.54
CA ALA A 79 -32.32 21.65 25.22
C ALA A 79 -31.42 22.31 24.18
N ARG A 80 -30.86 23.49 24.49
CA ARG A 80 -29.95 24.19 23.58
C ARG A 80 -28.80 23.22 23.44
N GLY A 81 -28.95 22.31 22.47
CA GLY A 81 -28.25 21.04 22.45
C GLY A 81 -26.81 21.43 22.35
N GLN A 82 -26.06 21.10 23.39
CA GLN A 82 -24.64 21.37 23.42
C GLN A 82 -24.09 20.83 22.11
N ALA A 83 -23.50 21.72 21.30
CA ALA A 83 -23.11 21.37 19.94
C ALA A 83 -22.26 20.09 20.00
N PRO A 84 -22.59 19.06 19.21
CA PRO A 84 -21.96 17.75 19.34
C PRO A 84 -20.44 17.91 19.23
N GLY A 85 -19.74 17.51 20.28
CA GLY A 85 -18.30 17.69 20.38
C GLY A 85 -17.55 17.06 19.20
N ILE A 86 -16.47 17.73 18.77
CA ILE A 86 -15.60 17.28 17.67
C ILE A 86 -14.97 15.91 18.00
N GLY A 87 -14.76 15.61 19.29
CA GLY A 87 -14.10 14.38 19.76
C GLY A 87 -14.73 13.07 19.24
N ALA A 88 -16.05 13.01 19.08
CA ALA A 88 -16.70 11.80 18.57
C ALA A 88 -16.48 11.59 17.06
N VAL A 89 -16.19 12.64 16.27
CA VAL A 89 -15.79 12.48 14.86
C VAL A 89 -14.36 11.96 14.78
N ILE A 90 -13.47 12.48 15.63
CA ILE A 90 -12.08 12.01 15.72
C ILE A 90 -12.04 10.53 16.09
N LEU A 91 -12.69 10.13 17.20
CA LEU A 91 -12.72 8.75 17.67
C LEU A 91 -13.24 7.77 16.59
N PHE A 92 -14.33 8.13 15.91
CA PHE A 92 -14.92 7.27 14.88
C PHE A 92 -14.04 7.18 13.62
N THR A 93 -13.36 8.28 13.26
CA THR A 93 -12.42 8.29 12.13
C THR A 93 -11.17 7.46 12.45
N THR A 94 -10.69 7.49 13.69
CA THR A 94 -9.57 6.65 14.12
C THR A 94 -9.90 5.16 14.08
N LEU A 95 -11.13 4.77 14.46
CA LEU A 95 -11.54 3.36 14.49
C LEU A 95 -11.95 2.79 13.12
N PHE A 96 -12.60 3.59 12.26
CA PHE A 96 -13.22 3.11 11.03
C PHE A 96 -12.64 3.73 9.75
N GLY A 97 -11.61 4.57 9.85
CA GLY A 97 -10.90 5.17 8.72
C GLY A 97 -11.82 5.97 7.80
N VAL A 98 -11.86 5.60 6.51
CA VAL A 98 -12.65 6.26 5.46
C VAL A 98 -14.16 6.27 5.76
N LEU A 99 -14.67 5.27 6.49
CA LEU A 99 -16.10 5.23 6.87
C LEU A 99 -16.49 6.36 7.85
N GLY A 100 -15.51 7.06 8.45
CA GLY A 100 -15.74 8.27 9.25
C GLY A 100 -16.40 9.41 8.47
N ALA A 101 -16.27 9.44 7.13
CA ALA A 101 -16.87 10.46 6.27
C ALA A 101 -18.40 10.51 6.36
N ILE A 102 -19.05 9.35 6.55
CA ILE A 102 -20.51 9.24 6.69
C ILE A 102 -20.97 9.94 7.98
N SER A 103 -20.20 9.79 9.07
CA SER A 103 -20.49 10.44 10.36
C SER A 103 -20.34 11.97 10.30
N ALA A 104 -19.32 12.45 9.58
CA ALA A 104 -19.06 13.87 9.39
C ALA A 104 -20.18 14.55 8.59
N HIS A 105 -20.65 13.90 7.53
CA HIS A 105 -21.77 14.39 6.71
C HIS A 105 -23.07 14.55 7.50
N GLY A 106 -23.41 13.54 8.32
CA GLY A 106 -24.62 13.58 9.16
C GLY A 106 -24.60 14.73 10.18
N ARG A 107 -23.43 15.01 10.79
CA ARG A 107 -23.28 16.11 11.76
C ARG A 107 -23.21 17.48 11.09
N ALA A 108 -22.59 17.59 9.92
CA ALA A 108 -22.57 18.83 9.15
C ALA A 108 -23.99 19.28 8.76
N ARG A 109 -24.85 18.34 8.35
CA ARG A 109 -26.28 18.63 8.05
C ARG A 109 -27.05 19.12 9.27
N ARG A 110 -26.86 18.50 10.45
CA ARG A 110 -27.49 18.97 11.70
C ARG A 110 -26.97 20.34 12.14
N ALA A 111 -25.69 20.63 11.97
CA ALA A 111 -25.12 21.94 12.28
C ALA A 111 -25.64 23.04 11.35
N ALA A 112 -25.79 22.74 10.06
CA ALA A 112 -26.39 23.64 9.08
C ALA A 112 -27.87 23.94 9.40
N ALA A 113 -28.64 22.94 9.85
CA ALA A 113 -30.01 23.13 10.32
C ALA A 113 -30.11 24.05 11.55
N MET A 114 -29.03 24.18 12.33
CA MET A 114 -28.93 25.09 13.47
C MET A 114 -28.27 26.44 13.14
N GLY A 115 -28.07 26.77 11.85
CA GLY A 115 -27.46 28.02 11.41
C GLY A 115 -25.97 28.15 11.76
N ARG A 116 -25.28 27.05 12.02
CA ARG A 116 -23.84 27.05 12.33
C ARG A 116 -22.99 26.61 11.14
N PRO A 117 -21.77 27.16 10.98
CA PRO A 117 -20.90 26.82 9.86
C PRO A 117 -20.43 25.37 9.94
N GLY A 118 -20.82 24.55 8.97
CA GLY A 118 -20.48 23.11 8.89
C GLY A 118 -19.03 22.82 8.51
N GLN A 119 -18.28 23.80 7.98
CA GLN A 119 -16.91 23.63 7.50
C GLN A 119 -15.94 23.11 8.57
N LYS A 120 -16.15 23.48 9.85
CA LYS A 120 -15.28 23.08 10.96
C LYS A 120 -15.21 21.55 11.15
N TYR A 121 -16.26 20.83 10.80
CA TYR A 121 -16.31 19.35 10.92
C TYR A 121 -15.55 18.66 9.79
N TRP A 122 -15.57 19.24 8.58
CA TRP A 122 -14.81 18.72 7.43
C TRP A 122 -13.32 18.93 7.58
N VAL A 123 -12.89 20.09 8.11
CA VAL A 123 -11.48 20.36 8.42
C VAL A 123 -10.96 19.37 9.48
N ALA A 124 -11.72 19.14 10.55
CA ALA A 124 -11.34 18.16 11.57
C ALA A 124 -11.20 16.74 11.00
N PHE A 125 -12.15 16.30 10.17
CA PHE A 125 -12.09 15.00 9.50
C PHE A 125 -10.86 14.88 8.58
N ALA A 126 -10.63 15.86 7.71
CA ALA A 126 -9.50 15.86 6.78
C ALA A 126 -8.14 15.87 7.50
N ALA A 127 -8.01 16.66 8.57
CA ALA A 127 -6.79 16.70 9.38
C ALA A 127 -6.52 15.36 10.06
N THR A 128 -7.54 14.72 10.66
CA THR A 128 -7.37 13.40 11.28
C THR A 128 -7.06 12.31 10.27
N LEU A 129 -7.73 12.32 9.12
CA LEU A 129 -7.50 11.33 8.06
C LEU A 129 -6.10 11.49 7.47
N GLY A 130 -5.68 12.73 7.18
CA GLY A 130 -4.34 13.05 6.66
C GLY A 130 -3.22 12.71 7.64
N GLY A 131 -3.41 12.97 8.94
CA GLY A 131 -2.47 12.56 9.98
C GLY A 131 -2.35 11.04 10.07
N TRP A 132 -3.50 10.34 10.05
CA TRP A 132 -3.53 8.88 10.11
C TRP A 132 -2.92 8.22 8.88
N THR A 133 -3.18 8.73 7.67
CA THR A 133 -2.56 8.21 6.44
C THR A 133 -1.06 8.44 6.44
N LEU A 134 -0.57 9.61 6.88
CA LEU A 134 0.87 9.86 6.99
C LEU A 134 1.55 8.87 7.94
N VAL A 135 0.99 8.65 9.14
CA VAL A 135 1.52 7.69 10.10
C VAL A 135 1.50 6.27 9.53
N SER A 136 0.42 5.87 8.86
CA SER A 136 0.31 4.55 8.24
C SER A 136 1.32 4.34 7.12
N VAL A 137 1.58 5.36 6.29
CA VAL A 137 2.60 5.32 5.24
C VAL A 137 4.00 5.21 5.84
N LEU A 138 4.31 6.01 6.86
CA LEU A 138 5.60 5.93 7.55
C LEU A 138 5.81 4.56 8.21
N LEU A 139 4.78 4.00 8.83
CA LEU A 139 4.83 2.66 9.42
C LEU A 139 5.02 1.58 8.36
N ALA A 140 4.32 1.68 7.22
CA ALA A 140 4.48 0.75 6.10
C ALA A 140 5.89 0.83 5.49
N LEU A 141 6.45 2.03 5.35
CA LEU A 141 7.83 2.23 4.90
C LEU A 141 8.84 1.67 5.90
N ALA A 142 8.63 1.88 7.19
CA ALA A 142 9.47 1.29 8.23
C ALA A 142 9.41 -0.24 8.21
N MET A 143 8.21 -0.81 8.05
CA MET A 143 8.04 -2.26 7.89
C MET A 143 8.71 -2.77 6.62
N MET A 144 8.54 -2.11 5.47
CA MET A 144 9.24 -2.48 4.25
C MET A 144 10.76 -2.37 4.38
N ALA A 145 11.28 -1.38 5.11
CA ALA A 145 12.72 -1.29 5.40
C ALA A 145 13.19 -2.47 6.28
N THR A 146 12.41 -2.85 7.31
CA THR A 146 12.74 -4.01 8.15
C THR A 146 12.59 -5.34 7.40
N LEU A 147 11.57 -5.49 6.56
CA LEU A 147 11.38 -6.68 5.74
C LEU A 147 12.41 -6.75 4.61
N ALA A 148 12.82 -5.63 4.01
CA ALA A 148 13.94 -5.61 3.07
C ALA A 148 15.25 -6.02 3.76
N GLY A 149 15.44 -5.64 5.02
CA GLY A 149 16.55 -6.13 5.84
C GLY A 149 16.46 -7.62 6.20
N MET A 150 15.25 -8.19 6.30
CA MET A 150 15.04 -9.62 6.58
C MET A 150 14.94 -10.50 5.31
N ALA A 151 14.60 -9.93 4.16
CA ALA A 151 14.43 -10.63 2.88
C ALA A 151 15.76 -10.89 2.14
N GLY A 152 16.90 -10.76 2.83
CA GLY A 152 18.16 -11.30 2.33
C GLY A 152 18.85 -10.42 1.29
N THR A 153 18.98 -9.12 1.54
CA THR A 153 20.33 -8.57 1.34
C THR A 153 21.16 -9.13 2.50
N PRO A 154 22.06 -10.11 2.27
CA PRO A 154 23.05 -10.42 3.27
C PRO A 154 23.85 -9.13 3.45
N THR A 155 23.46 -8.33 4.45
CA THR A 155 24.36 -7.40 5.10
C THR A 155 25.33 -8.30 5.86
N SER A 156 26.18 -8.97 5.10
CA SER A 156 27.45 -9.48 5.58
C SER A 156 28.25 -8.24 5.92
N THR A 157 27.95 -7.67 7.10
CA THR A 157 28.92 -6.92 7.91
C THR A 157 29.98 -7.89 8.43
N SER A 158 30.45 -8.80 7.57
CA SER A 158 31.78 -9.35 7.70
C SER A 158 32.70 -8.16 7.49
N SER A 159 33.26 -7.66 8.58
CA SER A 159 34.45 -6.81 8.56
C SER A 159 35.69 -7.57 8.04
N GLY A 160 35.47 -8.77 7.47
CA GLY A 160 36.43 -9.55 6.74
C GLY A 160 36.98 -8.81 5.53
N ARG A 161 38.23 -9.14 5.23
CA ARG A 161 39.01 -8.52 4.15
C ARG A 161 38.39 -8.79 2.77
N PHE A 162 37.66 -9.88 2.62
CA PHE A 162 37.05 -10.32 1.36
C PHE A 162 35.52 -10.25 1.44
N THR A 163 34.95 -9.17 0.94
CA THR A 163 33.50 -8.98 0.88
C THR A 163 32.91 -9.47 -0.45
N ALA A 164 31.60 -9.70 -0.50
CA ALA A 164 30.89 -10.03 -1.75
C ALA A 164 31.19 -8.99 -2.85
N ALA A 165 31.12 -7.70 -2.50
CA ALA A 165 31.39 -6.61 -3.42
C ALA A 165 32.83 -6.61 -3.97
N TRP A 166 33.82 -7.00 -3.15
CA TRP A 166 35.20 -7.18 -3.60
C TRP A 166 35.30 -8.34 -4.60
N LEU A 167 34.67 -9.48 -4.31
CA LEU A 167 34.69 -10.65 -5.18
C LEU A 167 34.00 -10.38 -6.52
N GLU A 168 32.83 -9.71 -6.50
CA GLU A 168 32.10 -9.28 -7.69
C GLU A 168 32.95 -8.38 -8.59
N GLN A 169 33.63 -7.39 -8.01
CA GLN A 169 34.54 -6.51 -8.75
C GLN A 169 35.76 -7.26 -9.29
N SER A 170 36.33 -8.20 -8.52
CA SER A 170 37.48 -8.98 -8.95
C SER A 170 37.12 -9.92 -10.11
N ILE A 171 35.95 -10.58 -10.09
CA ILE A 171 35.48 -11.42 -11.20
C ILE A 171 35.34 -10.60 -12.49
N VAL A 172 34.70 -9.43 -12.42
CA VAL A 172 34.50 -8.56 -13.58
C VAL A 172 35.82 -8.00 -14.10
N LYS A 173 36.74 -7.63 -13.21
CA LYS A 173 38.02 -7.00 -13.58
C LYS A 173 39.05 -7.99 -14.11
N ASP A 174 39.18 -9.15 -13.46
CA ASP A 174 40.26 -10.09 -13.77
C ASP A 174 39.93 -10.98 -14.97
N GLY A 175 38.64 -11.09 -15.35
CA GLY A 175 38.21 -11.72 -16.61
C GLY A 175 38.64 -13.18 -16.76
N GLY A 176 38.94 -13.86 -15.65
CA GLY A 176 39.50 -15.21 -15.63
C GLY A 176 38.50 -16.32 -15.97
N VAL A 177 37.27 -15.98 -16.34
CA VAL A 177 36.21 -16.95 -16.62
C VAL A 177 36.37 -17.46 -18.05
N LYS A 178 36.40 -18.78 -18.20
CA LYS A 178 36.43 -19.43 -19.51
C LYS A 178 35.09 -20.12 -19.76
N ASP A 179 34.63 -20.07 -20.99
CA ASP A 179 33.45 -20.82 -21.40
C ASP A 179 33.76 -22.33 -21.53
N SER A 180 32.75 -23.12 -21.90
CA SER A 180 32.88 -24.57 -22.11
C SER A 180 33.83 -24.95 -23.26
N SER A 181 34.13 -24.02 -24.17
CA SER A 181 35.12 -24.20 -25.25
C SER A 181 36.55 -23.88 -24.81
N GLY A 182 36.72 -23.30 -23.62
CA GLY A 182 38.00 -22.84 -23.08
C GLY A 182 38.38 -21.43 -23.56
N ALA A 183 37.50 -20.74 -24.30
CA ALA A 183 37.70 -19.35 -24.70
C ALA A 183 37.47 -18.42 -23.51
N ALA A 184 38.21 -17.31 -23.46
CA ALA A 184 38.02 -16.29 -22.43
C ALA A 184 36.66 -15.61 -22.65
N ALA A 185 35.82 -15.60 -21.60
CA ALA A 185 34.55 -14.89 -21.58
C ALA A 185 34.71 -13.62 -20.74
N THR A 186 34.17 -12.49 -21.20
CA THR A 186 34.26 -11.20 -20.50
C THR A 186 33.00 -10.99 -19.66
N PRO A 187 33.08 -11.06 -18.32
CA PRO A 187 31.93 -10.79 -17.47
C PRO A 187 31.55 -9.31 -17.56
N THR A 188 30.26 -9.02 -17.68
CA THR A 188 29.70 -7.67 -17.60
C THR A 188 29.19 -7.32 -16.20
N GLY A 189 28.96 -8.32 -15.36
CA GLY A 189 28.49 -8.17 -13.99
C GLY A 189 28.62 -9.46 -13.18
N ALA A 190 28.58 -9.34 -11.86
CA ALA A 190 28.54 -10.48 -10.96
C ALA A 190 27.71 -10.13 -9.73
N THR A 191 27.02 -11.12 -9.16
CA THR A 191 26.34 -11.02 -7.87
C THR A 191 26.66 -12.26 -7.05
N CYS A 192 27.32 -12.09 -5.92
CA CYS A 192 27.84 -13.19 -5.11
C CYS A 192 27.12 -13.30 -3.76
N ALA A 193 26.85 -14.53 -3.33
CA ALA A 193 26.32 -14.87 -2.02
C ALA A 193 27.27 -15.85 -1.33
N SER A 194 27.51 -15.67 -0.03
CA SER A 194 28.35 -16.57 0.75
C SER A 194 27.61 -17.90 0.97
N LEU A 195 28.29 -19.03 0.71
CA LEU A 195 27.78 -20.36 1.05
C LEU A 195 28.38 -20.82 2.39
N SER A 196 29.71 -20.85 2.46
CA SER A 196 30.46 -21.30 3.64
C SER A 196 31.75 -20.49 3.73
N VAL A 197 31.69 -19.34 4.39
CA VAL A 197 32.81 -18.41 4.53
C VAL A 197 33.12 -18.14 5.99
N ASP A 198 34.39 -17.93 6.32
CA ASP A 198 34.81 -17.50 7.64
C ASP A 198 34.57 -15.99 7.87
N ALA A 199 34.99 -15.49 9.04
CA ALA A 199 34.83 -14.08 9.40
C ALA A 199 35.63 -13.12 8.49
N ASP A 200 36.68 -13.61 7.84
CA ASP A 200 37.51 -12.85 6.90
C ASP A 200 36.97 -12.88 5.45
N GLY A 201 35.96 -13.72 5.19
CA GLY A 201 35.35 -13.93 3.88
C GLY A 201 36.03 -15.01 3.03
N VAL A 202 36.92 -15.80 3.63
CA VAL A 202 37.61 -16.94 3.00
C VAL A 202 36.67 -18.14 3.02
N GLY A 203 36.58 -18.87 1.91
CA GLY A 203 35.71 -20.04 1.77
C GLY A 203 34.91 -20.02 0.48
N ASP A 204 33.75 -20.67 0.49
CA ASP A 204 32.94 -20.92 -0.69
C ASP A 204 31.84 -19.88 -0.88
N TRP A 205 31.76 -19.38 -2.11
CA TRP A 205 30.80 -18.38 -2.57
C TRP A 205 30.04 -18.93 -3.77
N ARG A 206 28.77 -18.53 -3.93
CA ARG A 206 27.99 -18.74 -5.15
C ARG A 206 27.80 -17.41 -5.86
N CYS A 207 28.33 -17.31 -7.07
CA CYS A 207 28.28 -16.09 -7.87
C CYS A 207 27.42 -16.32 -9.13
N LEU A 208 26.44 -15.45 -9.35
CA LEU A 208 25.75 -15.31 -10.62
C LEU A 208 26.51 -14.31 -11.47
N VAL A 209 27.10 -14.76 -12.57
CA VAL A 209 27.93 -13.95 -13.47
C VAL A 209 27.15 -13.67 -14.75
N ASP A 210 27.11 -12.39 -15.13
CA ASP A 210 26.47 -11.89 -16.34
C ASP A 210 27.52 -11.74 -17.45
N PHE A 211 27.29 -12.30 -18.62
CA PHE A 211 28.14 -12.13 -19.83
C PHE A 211 27.49 -11.25 -20.90
N GLY A 212 26.28 -10.77 -20.65
CA GLY A 212 25.51 -9.92 -21.55
C GLY A 212 24.10 -9.70 -21.01
N ALA A 213 23.21 -9.10 -21.82
CA ALA A 213 21.86 -8.74 -21.39
C ALA A 213 20.97 -9.94 -21.01
N THR A 214 21.26 -11.13 -21.53
CA THR A 214 20.44 -12.34 -21.35
C THR A 214 21.22 -13.58 -20.94
N ASP A 215 22.54 -13.50 -20.86
CA ASP A 215 23.39 -14.66 -20.53
C ASP A 215 23.92 -14.53 -19.11
N ARG A 216 23.43 -15.41 -18.24
CA ARG A 216 23.74 -15.46 -16.81
C ARG A 216 24.02 -16.89 -16.41
N GLN A 217 25.14 -17.13 -15.76
CA GLN A 217 25.52 -18.45 -15.28
C GLN A 217 25.91 -18.40 -13.80
N ALA A 218 25.61 -19.46 -13.06
CA ALA A 218 25.99 -19.61 -11.67
C ALA A 218 27.33 -20.36 -11.58
N PHE A 219 28.26 -19.84 -10.79
CA PHE A 219 29.54 -20.45 -10.48
C PHE A 219 29.72 -20.52 -8.98
N ASP A 220 30.18 -21.67 -8.49
CA ASP A 220 30.67 -21.79 -7.13
C ASP A 220 32.17 -21.46 -7.13
N VAL A 221 32.58 -20.52 -6.29
CA VAL A 221 33.90 -19.90 -6.26
C VAL A 221 34.50 -20.07 -4.87
N ALA A 222 35.71 -20.63 -4.79
CA ALA A 222 36.46 -20.72 -3.55
C ALA A 222 37.44 -19.56 -3.44
N VAL A 223 37.36 -18.78 -2.37
CA VAL A 223 38.26 -17.66 -2.05
C VAL A 223 39.27 -18.15 -1.01
N GLY A 224 40.56 -18.07 -1.33
CA GLY A 224 41.67 -18.39 -0.42
C GLY A 224 42.05 -17.23 0.51
N SER A 225 42.80 -17.54 1.56
CA SER A 225 43.30 -16.53 2.53
C SER A 225 44.27 -15.52 1.92
N ASP A 226 44.83 -15.81 0.75
CA ASP A 226 45.68 -14.91 -0.05
C ASP A 226 44.86 -13.94 -0.92
N GLY A 227 43.53 -14.03 -0.89
CA GLY A 227 42.64 -13.23 -1.73
C GLY A 227 42.61 -13.67 -3.18
N ARG A 228 43.16 -14.84 -3.53
CA ARG A 228 42.93 -15.45 -4.83
C ARG A 228 41.65 -16.26 -4.78
N TRP A 229 40.89 -16.19 -5.85
CA TRP A 229 39.70 -17.00 -6.03
C TRP A 229 39.87 -17.95 -7.21
N VAL A 230 39.26 -19.12 -7.10
CA VAL A 230 39.20 -20.11 -8.18
C VAL A 230 37.76 -20.59 -8.34
N PRO A 231 37.25 -20.71 -9.58
CA PRO A 231 35.97 -21.37 -9.80
C PRO A 231 36.12 -22.84 -9.39
N SER A 232 35.29 -23.29 -8.44
CA SER A 232 35.17 -24.71 -8.16
C SER A 232 34.61 -25.37 -9.42
N ARG A 233 35.30 -26.38 -9.93
CA ARG A 233 34.73 -27.18 -11.02
C ARG A 233 33.59 -27.95 -10.39
N GLY A 234 32.35 -27.59 -10.73
CA GLY A 234 31.21 -28.45 -10.43
C GLY A 234 31.52 -29.82 -11.01
N GLU A 235 31.65 -30.82 -10.14
CA GLU A 235 31.78 -32.23 -10.53
C GLU A 235 30.47 -32.75 -11.16
#